data_AF-A3QQ76-F1
#
_entry.id   AF-A3QQ76-F1
#
_cell.length_a   1.000
_cell.length_b   1.000
_cell.length_c   1.000
_cell.angle_alpha   90.00
_cell.angle_beta   90.00
_cell.angle_gamma   90.00
#
_symmetry.space_group_name_H-M   'P 1'
#
loop_
_entity.id
_entity.type
_entity.pdbx_description
1 polymer ?
#
loop_
_entity_poly.entity_id
_entity_poly.type
_entity_poly.pdbx_seq_one_letter_code
_entity_poly.pdbx_strand_id
1 'polypeptide(L)'
;CFMSGMNLEARKNKKLIRFKGQQATTETNAPAPDERACTLIPKSMPQLVPTMLSLLKAIEPEAIYSGYDSTIPDTSTRLMTTLNRLGGQRVVSAVKWAKSLPGFRNLHLDDQMTLLQCSWLFL
;
A
#
# COMPACT_ATOMS: atom_id res chain seq x y z
N CYS A 1 33.02 15.73 17.54
CA CYS A 1 33.18 14.30 17.91
C CYS A 1 31.90 13.80 18.56
N PHE A 2 31.02 13.15 17.81
CA PHE A 2 29.89 12.39 18.35
C PHE A 2 30.08 10.93 17.95
N MET A 3 30.47 10.11 18.92
CA MET A 3 30.44 8.65 18.80
C MET A 3 29.08 8.17 19.33
N SER A 4 28.39 7.34 18.56
CA SER A 4 27.28 6.53 19.07
C SER A 4 27.38 5.17 18.40
N GLY A 5 27.94 4.20 19.11
CA GLY A 5 27.97 2.80 18.72
C GLY A 5 26.68 2.11 19.12
N MET A 6 26.03 1.43 18.18
CA MET A 6 24.90 0.54 18.43
C MET A 6 25.38 -0.90 18.27
N ASN A 7 25.26 -1.71 19.33
CA ASN A 7 25.51 -3.14 19.32
C ASN A 7 24.17 -3.87 19.11
N LEU A 8 24.08 -4.70 18.06
CA LEU A 8 22.91 -5.50 17.71
C LEU A 8 23.18 -6.97 18.05
N GLU A 9 22.93 -7.38 19.28
CA GLU A 9 22.88 -8.81 19.61
C GLU A 9 21.55 -9.42 19.14
N ALA A 10 21.69 -10.37 18.21
CA ALA A 10 20.62 -11.23 17.72
C ALA A 10 20.18 -12.23 18.79
N ARG A 11 18.87 -12.36 19.02
CA ARG A 11 18.32 -13.43 19.86
C ARG A 11 17.24 -14.22 19.11
N LYS A 12 17.66 -15.33 18.50
CA LYS A 12 16.78 -16.44 18.08
C LYS A 12 16.28 -17.16 19.33
N ASN A 13 14.97 -17.41 19.44
CA ASN A 13 14.45 -18.42 20.37
C ASN A 13 13.55 -19.41 19.61
N LYS A 14 14.02 -20.65 19.55
CA LYS A 14 13.30 -21.82 19.04
C LYS A 14 12.95 -22.66 20.27
N LYS A 15 11.67 -22.82 20.59
CA LYS A 15 11.21 -23.81 21.57
C LYS A 15 10.20 -24.75 20.92
N LEU A 16 10.73 -25.93 20.61
CA LEU A 16 10.03 -27.17 20.33
C LEU A 16 9.38 -27.64 21.63
N ILE A 17 8.06 -27.83 21.65
CA ILE A 17 7.37 -28.52 22.75
C ILE A 17 6.92 -29.88 22.25
N ARG A 18 7.63 -30.92 22.73
CA ARG A 18 7.26 -32.33 22.65
C ARG A 18 6.71 -32.69 24.03
N PHE A 19 5.42 -33.01 24.14
CA PHE A 19 4.86 -33.60 25.36
C PHE A 19 4.51 -35.08 25.14
N LYS A 20 4.93 -35.85 26.14
CA LYS A 20 4.99 -37.30 26.22
C LYS A 20 3.76 -37.76 27.01
N GLY A 21 3.08 -38.79 26.49
CA GLY A 21 1.88 -39.36 27.08
C GLY A 21 2.16 -40.12 28.38
N GLN A 22 1.16 -40.10 29.28
CA GLN A 22 1.03 -41.01 30.41
C GLN A 22 -0.48 -41.23 30.65
N GLN A 23 -0.88 -42.50 30.54
CA GLN A 23 -2.16 -43.02 31.01
C GLN A 23 -2.09 -43.28 32.51
N ALA A 24 -3.17 -42.98 33.24
CA ALA A 24 -3.54 -43.65 34.48
C ALA A 24 -5.07 -43.58 34.64
N THR A 25 -5.67 -44.76 34.76
CA THR A 25 -7.07 -45.09 35.04
C THR A 25 -7.44 -44.80 36.50
N THR A 26 -8.66 -44.31 36.76
CA THR A 26 -9.66 -44.87 37.72
C THR A 26 -10.88 -43.95 37.90
N GLU A 27 -12.04 -44.48 37.48
CA GLU A 27 -13.35 -44.56 38.18
C GLU A 27 -14.06 -43.31 38.76
N THR A 28 -15.24 -43.00 38.20
CA THR A 28 -16.61 -42.99 38.84
C THR A 28 -17.53 -41.93 38.22
N ASN A 29 -18.50 -42.39 37.40
CA ASN A 29 -19.66 -41.66 36.83
C ASN A 29 -20.78 -41.55 37.91
N ALA A 30 -21.68 -40.56 38.05
CA ALA A 30 -22.33 -39.52 37.22
C ALA A 30 -23.09 -38.53 38.20
N PRO A 31 -24.04 -37.66 37.77
CA PRO A 31 -23.97 -36.48 36.87
C PRO A 31 -24.58 -35.17 37.48
N ALA A 32 -24.29 -33.99 36.91
CA ALA A 32 -25.20 -32.82 36.91
C ALA A 32 -24.85 -31.82 35.78
N PRO A 33 -25.84 -31.12 35.18
CA PRO A 33 -25.70 -30.43 33.90
C PRO A 33 -25.30 -28.95 34.09
N ASP A 34 -24.16 -28.55 33.54
CA ASP A 34 -23.73 -27.15 33.59
C ASP A 34 -24.37 -26.35 32.44
N GLU A 35 -24.92 -25.21 32.81
CA GLU A 35 -25.69 -24.32 31.98
C GLU A 35 -24.83 -23.82 30.82
N ARG A 36 -25.40 -23.94 29.62
CA ARG A 36 -24.82 -23.43 28.38
C ARG A 36 -24.78 -21.90 28.44
N ALA A 37 -23.74 -21.34 29.04
CA ALA A 37 -23.31 -19.99 28.74
C ALA A 37 -22.69 -20.01 27.34
N CYS A 38 -23.54 -19.95 26.30
CA CYS A 38 -23.10 -19.55 24.97
C CYS A 38 -22.63 -18.09 25.06
N THR A 39 -21.35 -17.90 25.34
CA THR A 39 -20.66 -16.63 25.17
C THR A 39 -20.70 -16.27 23.69
N LEU A 40 -21.68 -15.45 23.31
CA LEU A 40 -21.77 -14.84 21.99
C LEU A 40 -20.62 -13.84 21.84
N ILE A 41 -19.43 -14.34 21.47
CA ILE A 41 -18.31 -13.50 21.09
C ILE A 41 -18.74 -12.75 19.82
N PRO A 42 -18.81 -11.40 19.81
CA PRO A 42 -18.99 -10.67 18.57
C PRO A 42 -17.83 -11.03 17.66
N LYS A 43 -18.11 -11.66 16.51
CA LYS A 43 -17.11 -11.84 15.46
C LYS A 43 -16.67 -10.43 15.05
N SER A 44 -15.54 -9.98 15.61
CA SER A 44 -14.85 -8.79 15.17
C SER A 44 -14.64 -8.92 13.66
N MET A 45 -15.41 -8.14 12.90
CA MET A 45 -15.18 -8.00 11.47
C MET A 45 -13.75 -7.49 11.32
N PRO A 46 -12.85 -8.23 10.64
CA PRO A 46 -11.51 -7.73 10.42
C PRO A 46 -11.61 -6.40 9.68
N GLN A 47 -11.14 -5.32 10.32
CA GLN A 47 -11.02 -4.02 9.67
C GLN A 47 -10.05 -4.19 8.51
N LEU A 48 -10.57 -4.23 7.29
CA LEU A 48 -9.74 -4.39 6.10
C LEU A 48 -9.10 -3.03 5.80
N VAL A 49 -7.92 -2.78 6.36
CA VAL A 49 -7.12 -1.61 5.96
C VAL A 49 -6.55 -1.91 4.57
N PRO A 50 -6.87 -1.10 3.54
CA PRO A 50 -6.33 -1.32 2.21
C PRO A 50 -4.79 -1.28 2.26
N THR A 51 -4.14 -2.22 1.58
CA THR A 51 -2.69 -2.18 1.44
C THR A 51 -2.27 -0.97 0.60
N MET A 52 -1.05 -0.45 0.81
CA MET A 52 -0.50 0.62 -0.02
C MET A 52 -0.56 0.29 -1.52
N LEU A 53 -0.31 -0.96 -1.89
CA LEU A 53 -0.42 -1.43 -3.27
C LEU A 53 -1.86 -1.29 -3.82
N SER A 54 -2.86 -1.62 -3.02
CA SER A 54 -4.27 -1.48 -3.41
C SER A 54 -4.65 -0.02 -3.65
N LEU A 55 -4.20 0.87 -2.76
CA LEU A 55 -4.42 2.32 -2.90
C LEU A 55 -3.76 2.89 -4.16
N LEU A 56 -2.50 2.51 -4.44
CA LEU A 56 -1.77 2.97 -5.61
C LEU A 56 -2.43 2.54 -6.93
N LYS A 57 -2.90 1.28 -7.00
CA LYS A 57 -3.66 0.78 -8.16
C LYS A 57 -4.96 1.54 -8.36
N ALA A 58 -5.65 1.89 -7.27
CA ALA A 58 -6.93 2.58 -7.33
C ALA A 58 -6.81 4.03 -7.83
N ILE A 59 -5.64 4.66 -7.70
CA ILE A 59 -5.40 6.03 -8.16
C ILE A 59 -4.62 6.08 -9.48
N GLU A 60 -4.26 4.94 -10.07
CA GLU A 60 -3.46 4.89 -11.30
C GLU A 60 -4.11 5.72 -12.42
N PRO A 61 -3.39 6.64 -13.09
CA PRO A 61 -3.98 7.47 -14.11
C PRO A 61 -4.33 6.66 -15.37
N GLU A 62 -5.43 7.02 -16.01
CA GLU A 62 -5.79 6.43 -17.30
C GLU A 62 -4.76 6.75 -18.41
N ALA A 63 -4.71 5.88 -19.40
CA ALA A 63 -3.92 6.12 -20.60
C ALA A 63 -4.49 7.30 -21.41
N ILE A 64 -3.70 8.36 -21.53
CA ILE A 64 -3.99 9.52 -22.38
C ILE A 64 -3.35 9.33 -23.76
N TYR A 65 -4.15 9.46 -24.80
CA TYR A 65 -3.69 9.31 -26.18
C TYR A 65 -3.39 10.66 -26.81
N SER A 66 -2.37 10.71 -27.67
CA SER A 66 -1.95 11.94 -28.35
C SER A 66 -3.01 12.52 -29.29
N GLY A 67 -3.96 11.70 -29.76
CA GLY A 67 -4.87 12.06 -30.85
C GLY A 67 -4.12 12.28 -32.17
N TYR A 68 -2.95 11.65 -32.32
CA TYR A 68 -2.14 11.72 -33.52
C TYR A 68 -2.88 11.10 -34.72
N ASP A 69 -2.92 11.85 -35.82
CA ASP A 69 -3.47 11.41 -37.10
C ASP A 69 -2.34 10.98 -38.03
N SER A 70 -2.32 9.69 -38.35
CA SER A 70 -1.34 9.03 -39.24
C SER A 70 -1.72 9.08 -40.71
N THR A 71 -2.89 9.62 -41.06
CA THR A 71 -3.34 9.72 -42.47
C THR A 71 -2.71 10.88 -43.22
N ILE A 72 -2.07 11.80 -42.50
CA ILE A 72 -1.44 13.01 -43.04
C ILE A 72 0.09 12.98 -42.87
N PRO A 73 0.87 13.60 -43.78
CA PRO A 73 2.32 13.58 -43.74
C PRO A 73 2.90 14.13 -42.43
N ASP A 74 3.95 13.49 -41.94
CA ASP A 74 4.67 13.94 -40.76
C ASP A 74 5.57 15.14 -41.06
N THR A 75 5.50 16.12 -40.16
CA THR A 75 6.42 17.24 -40.11
C THR A 75 6.89 17.40 -38.67
N SER A 76 8.12 17.91 -38.50
CA SER A 76 8.69 18.17 -37.17
C SER A 76 7.75 19.03 -36.32
N THR A 77 7.18 20.09 -36.91
CA THR A 77 6.21 20.96 -36.24
C THR A 77 4.99 20.20 -35.75
N ARG A 78 4.36 19.36 -36.59
CA ARG A 78 3.16 18.59 -36.19
C ARG A 78 3.46 17.62 -35.05
N LEU A 79 4.57 16.90 -35.14
CA LEU A 79 4.98 15.96 -34.10
C LEU A 79 5.24 16.68 -32.78
N MET A 80 6.00 17.78 -32.81
CA MET A 80 6.28 18.58 -31.61
C MET A 80 5.03 19.20 -31.00
N THR A 81 4.10 19.73 -31.81
CA THR A 81 2.82 20.24 -31.31
C THR A 81 1.99 19.14 -30.64
N THR A 82 1.95 17.95 -31.25
CA THR A 82 1.22 16.80 -30.72
C THR A 82 1.83 16.32 -29.40
N LEU A 83 3.16 16.22 -29.34
CA LEU A 83 3.91 15.83 -28.14
C LEU A 83 3.75 16.87 -27.01
N ASN A 84 3.85 18.16 -27.32
CA ASN A 84 3.64 19.23 -26.32
C ASN A 84 2.23 19.21 -25.76
N ARG A 85 1.21 19.00 -26.61
CA ARG A 85 -0.18 18.86 -26.16
C ARG A 85 -0.35 17.65 -25.24
N LEU A 86 0.20 16.49 -25.63
CA LEU A 86 0.17 15.29 -24.79
C LEU A 86 0.91 15.52 -23.47
N GLY A 87 2.10 16.12 -23.52
CA GLY A 87 2.90 16.46 -22.35
C GLY A 87 2.14 17.35 -21.36
N GLY A 88 1.45 18.39 -21.86
CA GLY A 88 0.59 19.23 -21.03
C GLY A 88 -0.52 18.44 -20.32
N GLN A 89 -1.18 17.51 -21.03
CA GLN A 89 -2.18 16.63 -20.42
C GLN A 89 -1.56 15.68 -19.38
N ARG A 90 -0.36 15.15 -19.65
CA ARG A 90 0.37 14.27 -18.73
C ARG A 90 0.76 14.98 -17.45
N VAL A 91 1.27 16.21 -17.53
CA VAL A 91 1.57 17.04 -16.34
C VAL A 91 0.33 17.26 -15.49
N VAL A 92 -0.80 17.63 -16.10
CA VAL A 92 -2.07 17.81 -15.35
C VAL A 92 -2.50 16.51 -14.67
N SER A 93 -2.36 15.37 -15.36
CA SER A 93 -2.67 14.06 -14.82
C SER A 93 -1.75 13.67 -13.66
N ALA A 94 -0.43 13.89 -13.79
CA ALA A 94 0.55 13.64 -12.74
C ALA A 94 0.30 14.48 -11.49
N VAL A 95 -0.09 15.75 -11.65
CA VAL A 95 -0.47 16.61 -10.51
C VAL A 95 -1.72 16.09 -9.80
N LYS A 96 -2.74 15.64 -10.55
CA LYS A 96 -3.95 15.03 -9.96
C LYS A 96 -3.64 13.71 -9.24
N TRP A 97 -2.77 12.91 -9.83
CA TRP A 97 -2.27 11.65 -9.25
C TRP A 97 -1.52 11.89 -7.94
N ALA A 98 -0.53 12.79 -7.94
CA ALA A 98 0.24 13.13 -6.75
C ALA A 98 -0.66 13.63 -5.62
N LYS A 99 -1.63 14.49 -5.93
CA LYS A 99 -2.66 14.94 -4.97
C LYS A 99 -3.53 13.82 -4.40
N SER A 100 -3.56 12.66 -5.03
CA SER A 100 -4.33 11.49 -4.58
C SER A 100 -3.49 10.49 -3.77
N LEU A 101 -2.16 10.70 -3.71
CA LEU A 101 -1.27 9.89 -2.87
C LEU A 101 -1.54 10.14 -1.38
N PRO A 102 -1.66 9.08 -0.56
CA PRO A 102 -1.72 9.21 0.89
C PRO A 102 -0.51 9.98 1.42
N GLY A 103 -0.76 11.04 2.20
CA GLY A 103 0.29 11.85 2.82
C GLY A 103 0.83 13.00 1.98
N PHE A 104 0.64 13.02 0.65
CA PHE A 104 1.19 14.10 -0.20
C PHE A 104 0.63 15.48 0.16
N ARG A 105 -0.68 15.57 0.41
CA ARG A 105 -1.33 16.83 0.82
C ARG A 105 -0.95 17.31 2.23
N ASN A 106 -0.30 16.45 3.02
CA ASN A 106 0.13 16.81 4.37
C ASN A 106 1.50 17.52 4.36
N LEU A 107 2.20 17.52 3.23
CA LEU A 107 3.45 18.26 3.04
C LEU A 107 3.18 19.76 2.90
N HIS A 108 4.19 20.59 3.18
CA HIS A 108 4.11 22.02 2.91
C HIS A 108 3.85 22.28 1.42
N LEU A 109 3.16 23.37 1.07
CA LEU A 109 2.84 23.67 -0.33
C LEU A 109 4.10 23.81 -1.18
N ASP A 110 5.16 24.42 -0.62
CA ASP A 110 6.45 24.55 -1.31
C ASP A 110 7.12 23.20 -1.58
N ASP A 111 6.99 22.25 -0.65
CA ASP A 111 7.51 20.89 -0.84
C ASP A 111 6.70 20.15 -1.91
N GLN A 112 5.36 20.28 -1.91
CA GLN A 112 4.51 19.72 -2.95
C GLN A 112 4.90 20.27 -4.34
N MET A 113 5.12 21.58 -4.44
CA MET A 113 5.53 22.24 -5.68
C MET A 113 6.93 21.79 -6.12
N THR A 114 7.89 21.74 -5.20
CA THR A 114 9.27 21.30 -5.48
C THR A 114 9.30 19.86 -5.98
N LEU A 115 8.59 18.95 -5.30
CA LEU A 115 8.51 17.55 -5.73
C LEU A 115 7.94 17.42 -7.13
N LEU A 116 6.86 18.13 -7.45
CA LEU A 116 6.27 18.12 -8.79
C LEU A 116 7.25 18.69 -9.84
N GLN A 117 7.90 19.82 -9.56
CA GLN A 117 8.85 20.45 -10.49
C GLN A 117 10.10 19.60 -10.74
N CYS A 118 10.58 18.87 -9.73
CA CYS A 118 11.77 18.03 -9.86
C CYS A 118 11.50 16.65 -10.49
N SER A 119 10.25 16.16 -10.43
CA SER A 119 9.94 14.77 -10.82
C SER A 119 8.99 14.62 -12.00
N TRP A 120 8.34 15.69 -12.50
CA TRP A 120 7.28 15.55 -13.52
C TRP A 120 7.70 14.85 -14.82
N LEU A 121 8.99 14.88 -15.19
CA LEU A 121 9.51 14.14 -16.37
C LEU A 121 9.63 12.63 -16.12
N PHE A 122 9.65 12.21 -14.86
CA PHE A 122 9.78 10.83 -14.40
C PHE A 122 8.45 10.23 -13.90
N LEU A 123 7.40 11.05 -13.83
CA LEU A 123 6.02 10.64 -13.48
C LEU A 123 5.22 10.29 -14.73
#